data_AF-A0A3N4RNH7-F1
#
_entry.id   AF-A0A3N4RNH7-F1
#
_cell.length_a   1.000
_cell.length_b   1.000
_cell.length_c   1.000
_cell.angle_alpha   90.00
_cell.angle_beta   90.00
_cell.angle_gamma   90.00
#
_symmetry.space_group_name_H-M   'P 1'
#
loop_
_entity.id
_entity.type
_entity.pdbx_description
1 polymer ?
#
loop_
_entity_poly.entity_id
_entity_poly.type
_entity_poly.pdbx_seq_one_letter_code
_entity_poly.pdbx_strand_id
1 'polypeptide(L)'
;MTPNEIGPFLKRIAVTDPRILPGDEDEAFAALALWAVALADVEADFALNAVARHYGNSPYTVKPSDITAQWRAHVKDSVNRHVDPAPDTDDPAEYRAQLAAGRAAAGHGQPTPGRQAIGPGKYDVAAAAAEITDDDVRALRAQGDFKSLWTESLREQKAANDARKRLVLQHDDLAERIRDAQGLTAAENWNGRIPPEFTSIGGGRNRSRVRVLVLEVVAEAERRAATQQTAA
;
A
#
# COMPACT_ATOMS: atom_id res chain seq x y z
N MET A 1 14.41 -1.44 -2.86
CA MET A 1 14.49 0.03 -2.81
C MET A 1 15.95 0.36 -2.76
N THR A 2 16.41 1.28 -3.59
CA THR A 2 17.82 1.71 -3.60
C THR A 2 18.05 2.71 -2.47
N PRO A 3 19.28 2.87 -1.96
CA PRO A 3 19.56 3.82 -0.89
C PRO A 3 19.21 5.27 -1.22
N ASN A 4 19.34 5.68 -2.48
CA ASN A 4 18.94 7.01 -2.95
C ASN A 4 17.42 7.21 -2.89
N GLU A 5 16.61 6.13 -2.89
CA GLU A 5 15.16 6.22 -2.73
C GLU A 5 14.73 6.30 -1.25
N ILE A 6 15.59 5.92 -0.30
CA ILE A 6 15.24 5.84 1.12
C ILE A 6 15.05 7.24 1.72
N GLY A 7 15.93 8.20 1.41
CA GLY A 7 15.80 9.58 1.88
C GLY A 7 14.47 10.23 1.46
N PRO A 8 14.13 10.27 0.16
CA PRO A 8 12.83 10.72 -0.34
C PRO A 8 11.64 9.95 0.26
N PHE A 9 11.78 8.65 0.46
CA PHE A 9 10.77 7.82 1.10
C PHE A 9 10.54 8.23 2.57
N LEU A 10 11.59 8.38 3.36
CA LEU A 10 11.52 8.83 4.75
C LEU A 10 10.93 10.24 4.85
N LYS A 11 11.35 11.16 3.98
CA LYS A 11 10.76 12.50 3.85
C LYS A 11 9.25 12.40 3.62
N ARG A 12 8.80 11.54 2.70
CA ARG A 12 7.37 11.36 2.38
C ARG A 12 6.55 10.78 3.52
N ILE A 13 7.10 9.84 4.31
CA ILE A 13 6.37 9.29 5.46
C ILE A 13 6.44 10.21 6.69
N ALA A 14 7.50 11.01 6.84
CA ALA A 14 7.64 12.02 7.89
C ALA A 14 6.60 13.15 7.76
N VAL A 15 6.06 13.37 6.56
CA VAL A 15 4.88 14.23 6.35
C VAL A 15 3.67 13.72 7.15
N THR A 16 3.45 12.40 7.19
CA THR A 16 2.33 11.77 7.89
C THR A 16 2.63 11.54 9.36
N ASP A 17 3.87 11.18 9.69
CA ASP A 17 4.29 10.92 11.06
C ASP A 17 5.68 11.53 11.33
N PRO A 18 5.73 12.71 11.97
CA PRO A 18 7.00 13.42 12.21
C PRO A 18 7.92 12.65 13.16
N ARG A 19 7.45 11.59 13.85
CA ARG A 19 8.27 10.77 14.75
C ARG A 19 9.21 9.82 14.02
N ILE A 20 9.11 9.72 12.68
CA ILE A 20 9.94 8.83 11.88
C ILE A 20 11.39 9.32 11.77
N LEU A 21 11.58 10.64 11.67
CA LEU A 21 12.90 11.25 11.55
C LEU A 21 13.33 11.80 12.91
N PRO A 22 14.43 11.31 13.49
CA PRO A 22 15.02 11.90 14.67
C PRO A 22 15.38 13.37 14.46
N GLY A 23 15.41 14.13 15.56
CA GLY A 23 15.77 15.56 15.52
C GLY A 23 17.27 15.83 15.47
N ASP A 24 18.09 14.82 15.80
CA ASP A 24 19.55 14.85 15.78
C ASP A 24 20.08 14.28 14.46
N GLU A 25 21.15 14.87 13.93
CA GLU A 25 21.71 14.54 12.62
C GLU A 25 22.34 13.13 12.60
N ASP A 26 23.09 12.78 13.65
CA ASP A 26 23.72 11.46 13.77
C ASP A 26 22.66 10.37 13.94
N GLU A 27 21.59 10.65 14.70
CA GLU A 27 20.44 9.76 14.83
C GLU A 27 19.66 9.61 13.51
N ALA A 28 19.48 10.69 12.75
CA ALA A 28 18.83 10.66 11.45
C ALA A 28 19.65 9.86 10.43
N PHE A 29 20.97 9.97 10.47
CA PHE A 29 21.88 9.17 9.65
C PHE A 29 21.80 7.68 10.00
N ALA A 30 21.83 7.35 11.29
CA ALA A 30 21.68 5.98 11.76
C ALA A 30 20.31 5.39 11.38
N ALA A 31 19.24 6.19 11.46
CA ALA A 31 17.93 5.81 10.97
C ALA A 31 17.95 5.52 9.47
N LEU A 32 18.50 6.43 8.65
CA LEU A 32 18.62 6.23 7.20
C LEU A 32 19.33 4.92 6.85
N ALA A 33 20.47 4.65 7.50
CA ALA A 33 21.22 3.41 7.31
C ALA A 33 20.39 2.16 7.65
N LEU A 34 19.69 2.18 8.80
CA LEU A 34 18.82 1.09 9.22
C LEU A 34 17.69 0.83 8.22
N TRP A 35 17.02 1.88 7.77
CA TRP A 35 15.93 1.78 6.80
C TRP A 35 16.43 1.30 5.44
N ALA A 36 17.61 1.74 4.98
CA ALA A 36 18.22 1.28 3.74
C ALA A 36 18.53 -0.22 3.76
N VAL A 37 19.12 -0.71 4.86
CA VAL A 37 19.41 -2.14 5.03
C VAL A 37 18.12 -2.94 5.09
N ALA A 38 17.14 -2.49 5.87
CA ALA A 38 15.89 -3.22 6.05
C ALA A 38 15.06 -3.30 4.75
N LEU A 39 15.07 -2.24 3.93
CA LEU A 39 14.22 -2.11 2.74
C LEU A 39 14.94 -2.39 1.41
N ALA A 40 16.18 -2.89 1.45
CA ALA A 40 16.97 -3.21 0.25
C ALA A 40 16.17 -4.08 -0.76
N ASP A 41 15.45 -5.07 -0.24
CA ASP A 41 14.67 -6.01 -1.07
C ASP A 41 13.22 -5.57 -1.36
N VAL A 42 12.74 -4.51 -0.71
CA VAL A 42 11.33 -4.07 -0.80
C VAL A 42 11.17 -3.08 -1.95
N GLU A 43 10.14 -3.21 -2.77
CA GLU A 43 9.81 -2.22 -3.80
C GLU A 43 9.28 -0.90 -3.19
N ALA A 44 9.61 0.24 -3.81
CA ALA A 44 9.22 1.57 -3.31
C ALA A 44 7.69 1.74 -3.20
N ASP A 45 6.96 1.37 -4.25
CA ASP A 45 5.50 1.46 -4.26
C ASP A 45 4.86 0.51 -3.25
N PHE A 46 5.45 -0.69 -3.07
CA PHE A 46 4.99 -1.61 -2.02
C PHE A 46 5.18 -1.01 -0.63
N ALA A 47 6.34 -0.42 -0.36
CA ALA A 47 6.66 0.19 0.92
C ALA A 47 5.70 1.34 1.26
N LEU A 48 5.39 2.22 0.31
CA LEU A 48 4.41 3.30 0.51
C LEU A 48 3.01 2.76 0.84
N ASN A 49 2.55 1.75 0.10
CA ASN A 49 1.27 1.11 0.38
C ASN A 49 1.28 0.39 1.75
N ALA A 50 2.40 -0.20 2.15
CA ALA A 50 2.55 -0.84 3.45
C ALA A 50 2.47 0.16 4.61
N VAL A 51 3.03 1.37 4.42
CA VAL A 51 2.91 2.49 5.38
C VAL A 51 1.47 2.98 5.48
N ALA A 52 0.79 3.19 4.34
CA ALA A 52 -0.62 3.59 4.33
C ALA A 52 -1.51 2.54 5.05
N ARG A 53 -1.27 1.25 4.81
CA ARG A 53 -1.93 0.16 5.53
C ARG A 53 -1.62 0.18 7.03
N HIS A 54 -0.36 0.41 7.41
CA HIS A 54 0.03 0.48 8.82
C HIS A 54 -0.76 1.55 9.57
N TYR A 55 -0.75 2.80 9.09
CA TYR A 55 -1.47 3.90 9.75
C TYR A 55 -2.99 3.78 9.68
N GLY A 56 -3.52 3.00 8.72
CA GLY A 56 -4.94 2.66 8.71
C GLY A 56 -5.36 1.73 9.86
N ASN A 57 -4.43 1.02 10.52
CA ASN A 57 -4.72 -0.01 11.53
C ASN A 57 -3.99 0.16 12.85
N SER A 58 -2.97 1.01 12.89
CA SER A 58 -2.11 1.23 14.05
C SER A 58 -1.86 2.73 14.24
N PRO A 59 -2.02 3.26 15.47
CA PRO A 59 -1.65 4.65 15.78
C PRO A 59 -0.14 4.80 16.07
N TYR A 60 0.60 3.69 16.15
CA TYR A 60 2.03 3.70 16.48
C TYR A 60 2.89 4.01 15.26
N THR A 61 4.06 4.60 15.50
CA THR A 61 5.04 4.90 14.44
C THR A 61 5.39 3.65 13.64
N VAL A 62 5.38 3.77 12.30
CA VAL A 62 5.77 2.66 11.44
C VAL A 62 7.26 2.38 11.59
N LYS A 63 7.63 1.10 11.70
CA LYS A 63 9.01 0.64 11.75
C LYS A 63 9.38 -0.07 10.45
N PRO A 64 10.68 -0.15 10.10
CA PRO A 64 11.13 -0.95 8.96
C PRO A 64 10.66 -2.42 9.03
N SER A 65 10.56 -2.97 10.25
CA SER A 65 10.07 -4.33 10.49
C SER A 65 8.63 -4.54 10.03
N ASP A 66 7.77 -3.52 10.15
CA ASP A 66 6.35 -3.62 9.80
C ASP A 66 6.18 -3.74 8.28
N ILE A 67 7.02 -3.03 7.51
CA ILE A 67 7.05 -3.08 6.05
C ILE A 67 7.67 -4.39 5.58
N THR A 68 8.81 -4.79 6.13
CA THR A 68 9.49 -6.03 5.74
C THR A 68 8.67 -7.28 6.06
N ALA A 69 7.90 -7.28 7.15
CA ALA A 69 6.96 -8.34 7.46
C ALA A 69 5.85 -8.46 6.40
N GLN A 70 5.26 -7.32 5.99
CA GLN A 70 4.27 -7.29 4.91
C GLN A 70 4.87 -7.75 3.57
N TRP A 71 6.10 -7.34 3.26
CA TRP A 71 6.81 -7.75 2.05
C TRP A 71 7.05 -9.26 2.03
N ARG A 72 7.57 -9.85 3.11
CA ARG A 72 7.79 -11.31 3.19
C ARG A 72 6.49 -12.10 3.02
N ALA A 73 5.38 -11.59 3.57
CA ALA A 73 4.06 -12.20 3.36
C ALA A 73 3.64 -12.13 1.89
N HIS A 74 3.86 -10.98 1.22
CA HIS A 74 3.60 -10.81 -0.20
C HIS A 74 4.44 -11.75 -1.08
N VAL A 75 5.76 -11.81 -0.86
CA VAL A 75 6.67 -12.72 -1.57
C VAL A 75 6.22 -14.17 -1.41
N LYS A 76 5.93 -14.60 -0.18
CA LYS A 76 5.46 -15.96 0.11
C LYS A 76 4.16 -16.29 -0.63
N ASP A 77 3.20 -15.37 -0.63
CA ASP A 77 1.94 -15.54 -1.34
C ASP A 77 2.13 -15.64 -2.86
N SER A 78 3.00 -14.80 -3.44
CA SER A 78 3.31 -14.84 -4.87
C SER A 78 4.00 -16.15 -5.27
N VAL A 79 4.96 -16.63 -4.48
CA VAL A 79 5.59 -17.95 -4.70
C VAL A 79 4.59 -19.09 -4.58
N ASN A 80 3.70 -19.07 -3.58
CA ASN A 80 2.68 -20.11 -3.41
C ASN A 80 1.66 -20.16 -4.56
N ARG A 81 1.43 -19.03 -5.25
CA ARG A 81 0.55 -18.95 -6.43
C ARG A 81 1.27 -19.26 -7.74
N HIS A 82 2.59 -19.33 -7.73
CA HIS A 82 3.37 -19.66 -8.92
C HIS A 82 3.13 -21.11 -9.32
N VAL A 83 2.85 -21.32 -10.60
CA VAL A 83 2.78 -22.65 -11.21
C VAL A 83 4.09 -22.84 -11.95
N ASP A 84 4.86 -23.85 -11.54
CA ASP A 84 6.10 -24.20 -12.22
C ASP A 84 5.79 -24.56 -13.69
N PRO A 85 6.55 -24.03 -14.66
CA PRO A 85 6.37 -24.37 -16.06
C PRO A 85 6.70 -25.85 -16.32
N ALA A 86 6.09 -26.42 -17.35
CA ALA A 86 6.51 -27.72 -17.86
C ALA A 86 7.99 -27.65 -18.31
N PRO A 87 8.76 -28.74 -18.20
CA PRO A 87 10.14 -28.76 -18.65
C PRO A 87 10.21 -28.47 -20.16
N ASP A 88 11.01 -27.48 -20.52
CA ASP A 88 11.35 -27.13 -21.91
C ASP A 88 12.70 -27.72 -22.34
N THR A 89 13.37 -28.42 -21.42
CA THR A 89 14.67 -29.07 -21.60
C THR A 89 14.63 -30.45 -20.96
N ASP A 90 15.26 -31.42 -21.62
CA ASP A 90 15.44 -32.78 -21.09
C ASP A 90 16.61 -32.87 -20.10
N ASP A 91 17.38 -31.79 -19.91
CA ASP A 91 18.45 -31.72 -18.91
C ASP A 91 17.88 -31.39 -17.51
N PRO A 92 17.94 -32.31 -16.53
CA PRO A 92 17.41 -32.09 -15.19
C PRO A 92 18.15 -31.00 -14.40
N ALA A 93 19.40 -30.65 -14.74
CA ALA A 93 20.14 -29.59 -14.09
C ALA A 93 19.70 -28.20 -14.59
N GLU A 94 19.52 -28.08 -15.90
CA GLU A 94 19.01 -26.87 -16.54
C GLU A 94 17.57 -26.59 -16.10
N TYR A 95 16.71 -27.61 -16.06
CA TYR A 95 15.34 -27.47 -15.57
C TYR A 95 15.28 -27.00 -14.10
N ARG A 96 16.16 -27.52 -13.23
CA ARG A 96 16.25 -27.06 -11.83
C ARG A 96 16.67 -25.59 -11.72
N ALA A 97 17.60 -25.14 -12.56
CA ALA A 97 18.00 -23.74 -12.60
C ALA A 97 16.84 -22.83 -13.07
N GLN A 98 16.10 -23.28 -14.10
CA GLN A 98 14.91 -22.57 -14.59
C GLN A 98 13.81 -22.47 -13.51
N LEU A 99 13.54 -23.55 -12.77
CA LEU A 99 12.58 -23.51 -11.66
C LEU A 99 13.00 -22.57 -10.53
N ALA A 100 14.28 -22.58 -10.15
CA ALA A 100 14.79 -21.68 -9.13
C ALA A 100 14.67 -20.21 -9.57
N ALA A 101 15.00 -19.90 -10.82
CA ALA A 101 14.85 -18.57 -11.40
C ALA A 101 13.38 -18.13 -11.49
N GLY A 102 12.48 -19.02 -11.92
CA GLY A 102 11.04 -18.76 -12.01
C GLY A 102 10.41 -18.43 -10.65
N ARG A 103 10.73 -19.22 -9.62
CA ARG A 103 10.26 -18.98 -8.26
C ARG A 103 10.85 -17.70 -7.65
N ALA A 104 12.12 -17.40 -7.91
CA ALA A 104 12.73 -16.15 -7.48
C ALA A 104 12.05 -14.93 -8.15
N ALA A 105 11.79 -14.99 -9.45
CA ALA A 105 11.09 -13.94 -10.18
C ALA A 105 9.63 -13.77 -9.70
N ALA A 106 8.94 -14.86 -9.38
CA ALA A 106 7.59 -14.80 -8.79
C ALA A 106 7.61 -14.09 -7.43
N GLY A 107 8.67 -14.25 -6.65
CA GLY A 107 8.83 -13.60 -5.35
C GLY A 107 9.10 -12.09 -5.41
N HIS A 108 9.74 -11.58 -6.46
CA HIS A 108 10.28 -10.22 -6.49
C HIS A 108 9.58 -9.28 -7.49
N GLY A 109 8.52 -9.71 -8.17
CA GLY A 109 8.12 -9.05 -9.43
C GLY A 109 9.20 -9.27 -10.49
N GLN A 110 8.95 -8.94 -11.77
CA GLN A 110 9.98 -9.15 -12.79
C GLN A 110 11.33 -8.53 -12.37
N PRO A 111 12.46 -9.25 -12.54
CA PRO A 111 13.76 -8.70 -12.21
C PRO A 111 13.99 -7.47 -13.06
N THR A 112 14.04 -6.30 -12.43
CA THR A 112 14.52 -5.08 -13.10
C THR A 112 15.97 -5.34 -13.51
N PRO A 113 16.33 -5.22 -14.80
CA PRO A 113 17.72 -5.35 -15.22
C PRO A 113 18.56 -4.31 -14.45
N GLY A 114 19.49 -4.77 -13.61
CA GLY A 114 20.35 -3.91 -12.79
C GLY A 114 20.32 -4.16 -11.28
N ARG A 115 19.42 -5.01 -10.77
CA ARG A 115 19.43 -5.38 -9.34
C ARG A 115 20.49 -6.45 -9.08
N GLN A 116 21.77 -6.05 -9.04
CA GLN A 116 22.80 -6.91 -8.46
C GLN A 116 22.42 -7.19 -7.01
N ALA A 117 22.59 -8.44 -6.56
CA ALA A 117 22.50 -8.77 -5.15
C ALA A 117 23.62 -8.02 -4.41
N ILE A 118 23.26 -6.98 -3.67
CA ILE A 118 24.24 -6.16 -2.97
C ILE A 118 24.47 -6.78 -1.60
N GLY A 119 25.62 -7.44 -1.46
CA GLY A 119 26.14 -7.83 -0.16
C GLY A 119 26.36 -6.61 0.74
N PRO A 120 26.33 -6.79 2.07
CA PRO A 120 26.48 -5.71 3.03
C PRO A 120 27.88 -5.08 2.88
N GLY A 121 27.97 -3.89 2.26
CA GLY A 121 29.25 -3.16 2.24
C GLY A 121 29.54 -2.23 1.06
N LYS A 122 28.61 -1.92 0.15
CA LYS A 122 28.89 -1.02 -0.99
C LYS A 122 27.91 0.13 -1.16
N TYR A 123 27.47 0.74 -0.06
CA TYR A 123 26.69 1.98 -0.15
C TYR A 123 27.30 3.08 0.71
N ASP A 124 27.54 4.21 0.06
CA ASP A 124 27.92 5.45 0.72
C ASP A 124 26.65 6.13 1.24
N VAL A 125 26.27 5.78 2.47
CA VAL A 125 25.09 6.34 3.15
C VAL A 125 25.27 7.85 3.36
N ALA A 126 26.51 8.36 3.43
CA ALA A 126 26.81 9.79 3.57
C ALA A 126 26.38 10.59 2.33
N ALA A 127 26.53 10.04 1.13
CA ALA A 127 26.07 10.68 -0.10
C ALA A 127 24.53 10.79 -0.18
N ALA A 128 23.79 9.80 0.32
CA ALA A 128 22.33 9.83 0.36
C ALA A 128 21.77 10.73 1.49
N ALA A 129 22.48 10.82 2.61
CA ALA A 129 22.14 11.73 3.71
C ALA A 129 22.38 13.21 3.34
N ALA A 130 23.37 13.49 2.49
CA ALA A 130 23.69 14.84 2.04
C ALA A 130 22.57 15.55 1.24
N GLU A 131 21.55 14.83 0.77
CA GLU A 131 20.36 15.41 0.09
C GLU A 131 19.22 15.82 1.05
N ILE A 132 19.38 15.63 2.37
CA ILE A 132 18.42 16.12 3.37
C ILE A 132 19.05 17.30 4.09
N THR A 133 18.63 18.51 3.75
CA THR A 133 19.19 19.73 4.35
C THR A 133 18.39 20.19 5.57
N ASP A 134 19.03 20.97 6.44
CA ASP A 134 18.38 21.64 7.57
C ASP A 134 17.18 22.50 7.15
N ASP A 135 17.24 23.09 5.96
CA ASP A 135 16.16 23.86 5.38
C ASP A 135 14.99 22.98 4.95
N ASP A 136 15.24 21.74 4.50
CA ASP A 136 14.17 20.77 4.27
C ASP A 136 13.47 20.40 5.59
N VAL A 137 14.24 20.12 6.65
CA VAL A 137 13.69 19.79 7.98
C VAL A 137 12.91 20.97 8.57
N ARG A 138 13.36 22.21 8.32
CA ARG A 138 12.71 23.44 8.79
C ARG A 138 11.48 23.81 7.95
N ALA A 139 11.52 23.65 6.63
CA ALA A 139 10.38 23.83 5.73
C ALA A 139 9.29 22.77 5.99
N LEU A 140 9.69 21.54 6.29
CA LEU A 140 8.79 20.47 6.75
C LEU A 140 8.11 20.81 8.08
N ARG A 141 8.64 21.73 8.90
CA ARG A 141 8.00 22.18 10.15
C ARG A 141 7.02 23.35 9.94
N ALA A 142 7.06 24.04 8.79
CA ALA A 142 6.16 25.15 8.46
C ALA A 142 4.74 24.69 8.00
N GLN A 143 4.30 23.51 8.46
CA GLN A 143 3.14 22.66 8.11
C GLN A 143 1.71 23.28 8.27
N GLY A 144 1.49 24.54 7.89
CA GLY A 144 0.13 25.10 7.77
C GLY A 144 -0.70 24.47 6.63
N ASP A 145 -0.04 24.10 5.53
CA ASP A 145 -0.72 23.61 4.31
C ASP A 145 -1.08 22.12 4.35
N PHE A 146 -0.36 21.30 5.13
CA PHE A 146 -0.62 19.85 5.17
C PHE A 146 -1.92 19.51 5.90
N LYS A 147 -2.24 20.22 7.00
CA LYS A 147 -3.54 20.08 7.67
C LYS A 147 -4.68 20.40 6.70
N SER A 148 -4.50 21.41 5.84
CA SER A 148 -5.47 21.79 4.83
C SER A 148 -5.63 20.70 3.77
N LEU A 149 -4.55 20.17 3.21
CA LEU A 149 -4.56 19.07 2.24
C LEU A 149 -5.13 17.76 2.80
N TRP A 150 -4.82 17.41 4.05
CA TRP A 150 -5.41 16.24 4.71
C TRP A 150 -6.90 16.43 4.98
N THR A 151 -7.29 17.62 5.43
CA THR A 151 -8.71 17.97 5.62
C THR A 151 -9.45 17.95 4.29
N GLU A 152 -8.82 18.38 3.20
CA GLU A 152 -9.32 18.28 1.82
C GLU A 152 -9.53 16.82 1.41
N SER A 153 -8.52 15.97 1.59
CA SER A 153 -8.61 14.55 1.23
C SER A 153 -9.67 13.81 2.04
N LEU A 154 -9.80 14.09 3.35
CA LEU A 154 -10.89 13.54 4.16
C LEU A 154 -12.26 14.06 3.71
N ARG A 155 -12.36 15.34 3.31
CA ARG A 155 -13.58 15.92 2.73
C ARG A 155 -13.95 15.23 1.41
N GLU A 156 -12.99 15.00 0.52
CA GLU A 156 -13.20 14.30 -0.75
C GLU A 156 -13.63 12.85 -0.54
N GLN A 157 -12.95 12.11 0.34
CA GLN A 157 -13.33 10.74 0.68
C GLN A 157 -14.75 10.67 1.27
N LYS A 158 -15.06 11.60 2.18
CA LYS A 158 -16.41 11.71 2.74
C LYS A 158 -17.44 12.04 1.66
N ALA A 159 -17.16 12.99 0.77
CA ALA A 159 -18.05 13.35 -0.33
C ALA A 159 -18.29 12.17 -1.29
N ALA A 160 -17.25 11.41 -1.63
CA ALA A 160 -17.36 10.23 -2.47
C ALA A 160 -18.17 9.11 -1.78
N ASN A 161 -17.96 8.91 -0.48
CA ASN A 161 -18.76 7.97 0.32
C ASN A 161 -20.23 8.40 0.39
N ASP A 162 -20.51 9.68 0.67
CA ASP A 162 -21.86 10.23 0.73
C ASP A 162 -22.57 10.17 -0.65
N ALA A 163 -21.84 10.34 -1.75
CA ALA A 163 -22.37 10.16 -3.10
C ALA A 163 -22.77 8.71 -3.36
N ARG A 164 -21.91 7.74 -3.04
CA ARG A 164 -22.24 6.30 -3.17
C ARG A 164 -23.41 5.90 -2.29
N LYS A 165 -23.43 6.39 -1.04
CA LYS A 165 -24.55 6.17 -0.13
C LYS A 165 -25.86 6.66 -0.75
N ARG A 166 -25.89 7.90 -1.27
CA ARG A 166 -27.08 8.46 -1.92
C ARG A 166 -27.53 7.62 -3.12
N LEU A 167 -26.60 7.19 -3.97
CA LEU A 167 -26.92 6.36 -5.14
C LEU A 167 -27.56 5.03 -4.74
N VAL A 168 -27.02 4.34 -3.73
CA VAL A 168 -27.61 3.08 -3.26
C VAL A 168 -28.98 3.31 -2.63
N LEU A 169 -29.12 4.33 -1.78
CA LEU A 169 -30.38 4.61 -1.07
C LEU A 169 -31.51 5.10 -1.98
N GLN A 170 -31.25 5.41 -3.26
CA GLN A 170 -32.30 5.64 -4.26
C GLN A 170 -33.01 4.36 -4.69
N HIS A 171 -32.49 3.20 -4.30
CA HIS A 171 -32.98 1.89 -4.71
C HIS A 171 -33.21 1.01 -3.46
N ASP A 172 -34.46 0.82 -3.07
CA ASP A 172 -34.83 0.08 -1.85
C ASP A 172 -34.23 -1.35 -1.83
N ASP A 173 -34.22 -2.04 -2.97
CA ASP A 173 -33.64 -3.39 -3.09
C ASP A 173 -32.13 -3.41 -2.82
N LEU A 174 -31.41 -2.37 -3.25
CA LEU A 174 -29.97 -2.24 -3.02
C LEU A 174 -29.65 -1.83 -1.58
N ALA A 175 -30.50 -0.96 -1.00
CA ALA A 175 -30.40 -0.53 0.38
C ALA A 175 -30.57 -1.72 1.34
N GLU A 176 -31.57 -2.58 1.12
CA GLU A 176 -31.78 -3.81 1.90
C GLU A 176 -30.58 -4.76 1.79
N ARG A 177 -30.05 -4.97 0.58
CA ARG A 177 -28.86 -5.82 0.37
C ARG A 177 -27.66 -5.34 1.16
N ILE A 178 -27.41 -4.03 1.23
CA ILE A 178 -26.30 -3.49 2.03
C ILE A 178 -26.55 -3.62 3.53
N ARG A 179 -27.77 -3.37 3.98
CA ARG A 179 -28.16 -3.55 5.40
C ARG A 179 -27.85 -4.98 5.83
N ASP A 180 -28.32 -5.96 5.07
CA ASP A 180 -28.18 -7.38 5.40
C ASP A 180 -26.72 -7.83 5.28
N ALA A 181 -25.99 -7.38 4.25
CA ALA A 181 -24.59 -7.73 4.06
C ALA A 181 -23.66 -7.22 5.18
N GLN A 182 -23.98 -6.08 5.78
CA GLN A 182 -23.18 -5.47 6.85
C GLN A 182 -23.77 -5.68 8.25
N GLY A 183 -24.91 -6.36 8.38
CA GLY A 183 -25.60 -6.57 9.66
C GLY A 183 -26.04 -5.26 10.31
N LEU A 184 -26.46 -4.28 9.50
CA LEU A 184 -26.89 -2.97 10.00
C LEU A 184 -28.34 -3.03 10.47
N THR A 185 -28.68 -2.22 11.46
CA THR A 185 -30.08 -2.08 11.92
C THR A 185 -30.96 -1.36 10.90
N ALA A 186 -30.35 -0.52 10.05
CA ALA A 186 -31.02 0.24 8.99
C ALA A 186 -30.00 0.51 7.86
N ALA A 187 -30.45 0.59 6.60
CA ALA A 187 -29.55 0.82 5.46
C ALA A 187 -28.90 2.21 5.50
N GLU A 188 -29.60 3.18 6.11
CA GLU A 188 -29.16 4.55 6.33
C GLU A 188 -27.96 4.63 7.27
N ASN A 189 -27.70 3.59 8.07
CA ASN A 189 -26.52 3.53 8.93
C ASN A 189 -25.25 3.17 8.15
N TRP A 190 -25.36 2.74 6.90
CA TRP A 190 -24.19 2.60 6.04
C TRP A 190 -23.61 3.97 5.71
N ASN A 191 -22.29 4.08 5.80
CA ASN A 191 -21.55 5.33 5.59
C ASN A 191 -21.00 5.49 4.17
N GLY A 192 -21.39 4.62 3.22
CA GLY A 192 -20.90 4.69 1.83
C GLY A 192 -19.48 4.14 1.61
N ARG A 193 -18.83 3.64 2.67
CA ARG A 193 -17.47 3.09 2.61
C ARG A 193 -17.49 1.72 1.94
N ILE A 194 -16.58 1.53 0.99
CA ILE A 194 -16.24 0.23 0.43
C ILE A 194 -15.08 -0.34 1.27
N PRO A 195 -15.16 -1.57 1.78
CA PRO A 195 -14.03 -2.21 2.46
C PRO A 195 -12.79 -2.20 1.56
N PRO A 196 -11.57 -2.00 2.08
CA PRO A 196 -10.37 -1.85 1.25
C PRO A 196 -10.10 -3.10 0.40
N GLU A 197 -9.45 -2.93 -0.76
CA GLU A 197 -9.10 -4.04 -1.66
C GLU A 197 -8.16 -5.06 -1.05
N PHE A 198 -7.32 -4.64 -0.12
CA PHE A 198 -6.36 -5.49 0.57
C PHE A 198 -6.69 -5.55 2.05
N THR A 199 -6.50 -6.72 2.65
CA THR A 199 -6.65 -6.89 4.10
C THR A 199 -5.56 -6.09 4.80
N SER A 200 -5.98 -5.45 5.90
CA SER A 200 -5.07 -4.75 6.82
C SER A 200 -4.02 -5.69 7.41
N ILE A 201 -4.38 -6.95 7.60
CA ILE A 201 -3.55 -8.00 8.18
C ILE A 201 -3.12 -8.94 7.04
N GLY A 202 -1.82 -9.03 6.79
CA GLY A 202 -1.23 -9.97 5.83
C GLY A 202 -1.22 -9.53 4.36
N GLY A 203 -1.83 -8.38 4.01
CA GLY A 203 -1.73 -7.79 2.66
C GLY A 203 -2.39 -8.59 1.54
N GLY A 204 -3.10 -9.68 1.86
CA GLY A 204 -3.86 -10.47 0.89
C GLY A 204 -5.02 -9.65 0.31
N ARG A 205 -5.48 -9.99 -0.90
CA ARG A 205 -6.71 -9.38 -1.43
C ARG A 205 -7.87 -9.67 -0.48
N ASN A 206 -8.60 -8.62 -0.12
CA ASN A 206 -9.83 -8.69 0.65
C ASN A 206 -10.91 -9.32 -0.23
N ARG A 207 -11.09 -10.63 -0.07
CA ARG A 207 -12.14 -11.42 -0.69
C ARG A 207 -13.31 -11.66 0.27
N SER A 208 -13.45 -10.83 1.29
CA SER A 208 -14.57 -10.96 2.23
C SER A 208 -15.88 -10.86 1.46
N ARG A 209 -16.85 -11.71 1.83
CA ARG A 209 -18.20 -11.71 1.25
C ARG A 209 -18.81 -10.31 1.29
N VAL A 210 -18.58 -9.57 2.39
CA VAL A 210 -19.04 -8.18 2.57
C VAL A 210 -18.48 -7.25 1.50
N ARG A 211 -17.17 -7.30 1.20
CA ARG A 211 -16.58 -6.44 0.16
C ARG A 211 -17.16 -6.73 -1.22
N VAL A 212 -17.25 -8.00 -1.58
CA VAL A 212 -17.79 -8.42 -2.89
C VAL A 212 -19.21 -7.91 -3.05
N LEU A 213 -20.08 -8.13 -2.05
CA LEU A 213 -21.47 -7.67 -2.07
C LEU A 213 -21.57 -6.14 -2.14
N VAL A 214 -20.75 -5.40 -1.39
CA VAL A 214 -20.76 -3.93 -1.42
C VAL A 214 -20.33 -3.41 -2.80
N LEU A 215 -19.29 -4.00 -3.41
CA LEU A 215 -18.86 -3.63 -4.76
C LEU A 215 -19.95 -3.89 -5.80
N GLU A 216 -20.60 -5.05 -5.73
CA GLU A 216 -21.69 -5.40 -6.64
C GLU A 216 -22.88 -4.45 -6.51
N VAL A 217 -23.27 -4.12 -5.27
CA VAL A 217 -24.37 -3.18 -5.01
C VAL A 217 -24.05 -1.78 -5.52
N VAL A 218 -22.84 -1.27 -5.26
CA VAL A 218 -22.43 0.06 -5.74
C VAL A 218 -22.38 0.09 -7.27
N ALA A 219 -21.77 -0.91 -7.91
CA ALA A 219 -21.68 -0.98 -9.36
C ALA A 219 -23.06 -1.08 -10.03
N GLU A 220 -24.01 -1.77 -9.39
CA GLU A 220 -25.41 -1.83 -9.87
C GLU A 220 -26.12 -0.48 -9.73
N ALA A 221 -25.96 0.22 -8.59
CA ALA A 221 -26.52 1.56 -8.41
C ALA A 221 -25.97 2.55 -9.47
N GLU A 222 -24.67 2.50 -9.75
CA GLU A 222 -24.03 3.32 -10.80
C GLU A 222 -24.60 3.01 -12.20
N ARG A 223 -24.82 1.74 -12.55
CA ARG A 223 -25.45 1.35 -13.82
C ARG A 223 -26.87 1.88 -13.96
N ARG A 224 -27.66 1.80 -12.90
CA ARG A 224 -29.05 2.30 -12.89
C ARG A 224 -29.09 3.82 -13.04
N ALA A 225 -28.22 4.54 -12.33
CA ALA A 225 -28.10 5.99 -12.46
C ALA A 225 -27.69 6.42 -13.87
N ALA A 226 -26.73 5.73 -14.50
CA ALA A 226 -26.32 6.02 -15.88
C ALA A 226 -27.45 5.78 -16.90
N THR A 227 -28.25 4.72 -16.70
CA THR A 227 -29.42 4.44 -17.53
C THR A 227 -30.49 5.53 -17.41
N GLN A 228 -30.76 6.00 -16.19
CA GLN A 228 -31.72 7.07 -15.93
C GLN A 228 -31.28 8.41 -16.54
N GLN A 229 -29.97 8.73 -16.51
CA GLN A 229 -29.44 9.94 -17.13
C GLN A 229 -29.51 9.92 -18.66
N THR A 230 -29.43 8.74 -19.28
CA THR A 230 -29.52 8.59 -20.75
C THR A 230 -30.97 8.68 -21.24
N ALA A 231 -31.93 8.40 -20.38
CA ALA A 231 -33.37 8.40 -20.69
C ALA A 231 -34.05 9.77 -20.46
N ALA A 232 -33.35 10.74 -19.87
CA ALA A 232 -33.84 12.09 -19.56
C ALA A 232 -33.33 13.11 -20.59
#